data_AF-A0A350XNZ2-F1
#
_entry.id   AF-A0A350XNZ2-F1
#
_cell.length_a   1.000
_cell.length_b   1.000
_cell.length_c   1.000
_cell.angle_alpha   90.00
_cell.angle_beta   90.00
_cell.angle_gamma   90.00
#
_symmetry.space_group_name_H-M   'P 1'
#
loop_
_entity.id
_entity.type
_entity.pdbx_description
1 polymer ?
#
loop_
_entity_poly.entity_id
_entity_poly.type
_entity_poly.pdbx_seq_one_letter_code
_entity_poly.pdbx_strand_id
1 'polypeptide(L)'
;MPLFREQTSRRAWRRYIAERLVARLDEEGDLRLVGSTPQDRREMLKIAGLLPDDVVAELYEDPAYPGSTFMELRLLPEAGSSRSPLRMTYDDGREEAV
;
A
#
# COMPACT_ATOMS: atom_id res chain seq x y z
N MET A 1 -2.08 -14.57 -21.67
CA MET A 1 -2.05 -15.74 -20.75
C MET A 1 -3.29 -15.70 -19.87
N PRO A 2 -4.12 -16.75 -19.78
CA PRO A 2 -5.30 -16.74 -18.91
C PRO A 2 -4.85 -16.92 -17.45
N LEU A 3 -5.28 -16.02 -16.56
CA LEU A 3 -4.86 -15.95 -15.14
C LEU A 3 -5.65 -16.89 -14.21
N PHE A 4 -6.53 -17.75 -14.74
CA PHE A 4 -7.36 -18.65 -13.94
C PHE A 4 -6.94 -20.10 -14.18
N ARG A 5 -6.20 -20.70 -13.24
CA ARG A 5 -6.20 -22.16 -13.07
C ARG A 5 -7.45 -22.52 -12.29
N GLU A 6 -8.30 -23.37 -12.86
CA GLU A 6 -9.65 -23.74 -12.40
C GLU A 6 -9.74 -24.41 -11.00
N GLN A 7 -8.65 -24.51 -10.25
CA GLN A 7 -8.60 -25.23 -8.96
C GLN A 7 -8.45 -24.35 -7.71
N THR A 8 -8.38 -23.02 -7.84
CA THR A 8 -8.18 -22.13 -6.68
C THR A 8 -9.37 -21.20 -6.51
N SER A 9 -10.01 -21.20 -5.34
CA SER A 9 -11.10 -20.25 -5.05
C SER A 9 -10.62 -18.81 -5.25
N ARG A 10 -11.48 -17.92 -5.77
CA ARG A 10 -11.13 -16.50 -5.95
C ARG A 10 -10.60 -15.85 -4.67
N ARG A 11 -11.08 -16.31 -3.49
CA ARG A 11 -10.60 -15.85 -2.19
C ARG A 11 -9.15 -16.28 -1.93
N ALA A 12 -8.81 -17.55 -2.19
CA ALA A 12 -7.45 -18.04 -2.02
C ALA A 12 -6.48 -17.36 -3.00
N TRP A 13 -6.91 -17.13 -4.24
CA TRP A 13 -6.12 -16.36 -5.21
C TRP A 13 -5.83 -14.93 -4.72
N ARG A 14 -6.82 -14.21 -4.18
CA ARG A 14 -6.60 -12.85 -3.66
C ARG A 14 -5.61 -12.82 -2.50
N ARG A 15 -5.69 -13.79 -1.59
CA ARG A 15 -4.73 -13.90 -0.47
C ARG A 15 -3.31 -14.13 -0.97
N TYR A 16 -3.15 -15.08 -1.90
CA TYR A 16 -1.86 -15.33 -2.54
C TYR A 16 -1.29 -14.06 -3.22
N ILE A 17 -2.14 -13.29 -3.92
CA ILE A 17 -1.69 -12.04 -4.55
C ILE A 17 -1.32 -11.00 -3.48
N ALA A 18 -2.10 -10.83 -2.43
CA ALA A 18 -1.79 -9.91 -1.34
C ALA A 18 -0.43 -10.25 -0.69
N GLU A 19 -0.21 -11.52 -0.35
CA GLU A 19 1.07 -12.01 0.20
C GLU A 19 2.25 -11.71 -0.73
N ARG A 20 2.07 -11.93 -2.03
CA ARG A 20 3.12 -11.61 -3.02
C ARG A 20 3.39 -10.12 -3.17
N LEU A 21 2.35 -9.27 -3.06
CA LEU A 21 2.50 -7.83 -3.14
C LEU A 21 3.27 -7.30 -1.93
N VAL A 22 2.99 -7.80 -0.72
CA VAL A 22 3.74 -7.45 0.49
C VAL A 22 5.20 -7.84 0.35
N ALA A 23 5.50 -9.10 -0.02
CA ALA A 23 6.88 -9.55 -0.17
C ALA A 23 7.67 -8.71 -1.19
N ARG A 24 7.01 -8.31 -2.29
CA ARG A 24 7.63 -7.46 -3.30
C ARG A 24 7.79 -6.01 -2.83
N LEU A 25 6.86 -5.52 -2.00
CA LEU A 25 6.91 -4.20 -1.40
C LEU A 25 8.04 -4.09 -0.37
N ASP A 26 8.32 -5.17 0.38
CA ASP A 26 9.48 -5.23 1.28
C ASP A 26 10.82 -5.11 0.53
N GLU A 27 10.88 -5.59 -0.71
CA GLU A 27 12.07 -5.53 -1.56
C GLU A 27 12.20 -4.18 -2.31
N GLU A 28 11.10 -3.65 -2.84
CA GLU A 28 11.11 -2.48 -3.73
C GLU A 28 10.80 -1.16 -3.00
N GLY A 29 10.14 -1.20 -1.84
CA GLY A 29 9.72 -0.04 -1.04
C GLY A 29 8.42 0.61 -1.52
N ASP A 30 8.21 0.67 -2.84
CA ASP A 30 6.98 1.15 -3.47
C ASP A 30 6.56 0.28 -4.67
N LEU A 31 5.25 0.12 -4.86
CA LEU A 31 4.71 -0.62 -6.00
C LEU A 31 3.57 0.13 -6.67
N ARG A 32 3.56 0.10 -8.00
CA ARG A 32 2.45 0.63 -8.81
C ARG A 32 1.84 -0.46 -9.67
N LEU A 33 0.52 -0.58 -9.58
CA LEU A 33 -0.31 -1.51 -10.33
C LEU A 33 -1.29 -0.73 -11.20
N VAL A 34 -1.59 -1.28 -12.38
CA VAL A 34 -2.52 -0.66 -13.34
C VAL A 34 -3.58 -1.67 -13.73
N GLY A 35 -4.84 -1.26 -13.70
CA GLY A 35 -6.00 -2.00 -14.15
C GLY A 35 -6.71 -1.21 -15.25
N SER A 36 -7.15 -1.89 -16.30
CA SER A 36 -7.76 -1.25 -17.48
C SER A 36 -9.27 -1.51 -17.57
N THR A 37 -9.83 -2.27 -16.63
CA THR A 37 -11.25 -2.62 -16.61
C THR A 37 -11.90 -2.33 -15.26
N PRO A 38 -13.23 -2.13 -15.20
CA PRO A 38 -13.95 -2.02 -13.93
C PRO A 38 -13.81 -3.25 -13.03
N GLN A 39 -13.57 -4.42 -13.65
CA GLN A 39 -13.34 -5.65 -12.91
C GLN A 39 -11.97 -5.64 -12.22
N ASP A 40 -10.93 -5.07 -12.85
CA ASP A 40 -9.61 -4.92 -12.23
C ASP A 40 -9.70 -4.02 -11.00
N ARG A 41 -10.38 -2.86 -11.11
CA ARG A 41 -10.63 -1.96 -9.99
C ARG A 41 -11.31 -2.68 -8.82
N ARG A 42 -12.32 -3.50 -9.10
CA ARG A 42 -13.02 -4.30 -8.08
C ARG A 42 -12.10 -5.33 -7.42
N GLU A 43 -11.20 -5.96 -8.17
CA GLU A 43 -10.26 -6.91 -7.59
C GLU A 43 -9.15 -6.20 -6.79
N MET A 44 -8.65 -5.06 -7.28
CA MET A 44 -7.70 -4.20 -6.55
C MET A 44 -8.26 -3.79 -5.19
N LEU A 45 -9.51 -3.30 -5.12
CA LEU A 45 -10.16 -2.96 -3.85
C LEU A 45 -10.26 -4.15 -2.89
N LYS A 46 -10.56 -5.34 -3.42
CA LYS A 46 -10.65 -6.56 -2.59
C LYS A 46 -9.28 -7.05 -2.13
N ILE A 47 -8.24 -6.84 -2.92
CA ILE A 47 -6.85 -7.18 -2.55
C ILE A 47 -6.36 -6.17 -1.51
N ALA A 48 -6.64 -4.87 -1.70
CA ALA A 48 -6.29 -3.82 -0.76
C ALA A 48 -6.86 -4.10 0.65
N GLY A 49 -8.11 -4.56 0.74
CA GLY A 49 -8.71 -4.99 2.02
C GLY A 49 -8.15 -6.28 2.63
N LEU A 50 -7.13 -6.90 2.02
CA LEU A 50 -6.39 -8.06 2.54
C LEU A 50 -4.94 -7.72 2.86
N LEU A 51 -4.48 -6.51 2.57
CA LEU A 51 -3.14 -6.07 2.91
C LEU A 51 -3.05 -5.83 4.43
N PRO A 52 -1.86 -6.04 5.02
CA PRO A 52 -1.64 -5.75 6.43
C PRO A 52 -1.71 -4.24 6.71
N ASP A 53 -1.95 -3.88 7.98
CA ASP A 53 -2.28 -2.52 8.41
C ASP A 53 -1.12 -1.51 8.23
N ASP A 54 0.11 -2.01 8.09
CA ASP A 54 1.32 -1.26 7.79
C ASP A 54 1.49 -0.94 6.30
N VAL A 55 0.62 -1.44 5.43
CA VAL A 55 0.63 -1.14 3.99
C VAL A 55 -0.46 -0.14 3.65
N VAL A 56 -0.06 0.99 3.07
CA VAL A 56 -1.02 1.95 2.48
C VAL A 56 -1.26 1.57 1.04
N ALA A 57 -2.54 1.41 0.68
CA ALA A 57 -2.98 1.22 -0.70
C ALA A 57 -3.83 2.40 -1.17
N GLU A 58 -3.32 3.17 -2.12
CA GLU A 58 -4.02 4.31 -2.72
C GLU A 58 -4.52 3.96 -4.10
N LEU A 59 -5.83 4.09 -4.32
CA LEU A 59 -6.44 3.84 -5.63
C LEU A 59 -6.93 5.16 -6.22
N TYR A 60 -6.55 5.42 -7.46
CA TYR A 60 -6.95 6.63 -8.18
C TYR A 60 -7.14 6.36 -9.67
N GLU A 61 -7.81 7.29 -10.35
CA GLU A 61 -7.95 7.31 -11.81
C GLU A 61 -7.15 8.51 -12.33
N ASP A 62 -6.26 8.28 -13.29
CA ASP A 62 -5.43 9.34 -13.89
C ASP A 62 -6.19 9.96 -15.09
N PRO A 63 -6.41 11.29 -15.10
CA PRO A 63 -7.05 11.96 -16.23
C PRO A 63 -6.33 11.76 -17.58
N ALA A 64 -5.02 11.51 -17.57
CA ALA A 64 -4.24 11.23 -18.78
C ALA A 64 -4.54 9.84 -19.37
N TYR A 65 -5.10 8.92 -18.58
CA TYR A 65 -5.41 7.55 -18.98
C TYR A 65 -6.87 7.18 -18.64
N PRO A 66 -7.85 7.69 -19.41
CA PRO A 66 -9.26 7.50 -19.12
C PRO A 66 -9.64 6.00 -19.07
N GLY A 67 -10.36 5.62 -18.03
CA GLY A 67 -10.80 4.23 -17.82
C GLY A 67 -9.74 3.30 -17.23
N SER A 68 -8.54 3.80 -16.95
CA SER A 68 -7.53 3.08 -16.19
C SER A 68 -7.60 3.43 -14.71
N THR A 69 -7.45 2.43 -13.86
CA THR A 69 -7.31 2.57 -12.41
C THR A 69 -5.89 2.22 -12.01
N PHE A 70 -5.30 3.08 -11.20
CA PHE A 70 -3.98 2.89 -10.63
C PHE A 70 -4.13 2.52 -9.16
N MET A 71 -3.27 1.63 -8.69
CA MET A 71 -3.11 1.35 -7.27
C MET A 71 -1.63 1.49 -6.91
N GLU A 72 -1.34 2.39 -5.99
CA GLU A 72 -0.02 2.58 -5.41
C GLU A 72 0.03 1.97 -4.02
N LEU A 73 1.06 1.17 -3.76
CA LEU A 73 1.32 0.52 -2.49
C LEU A 73 2.61 1.05 -1.92
N ARG A 74 2.61 1.35 -0.63
CA ARG A 74 3.78 1.81 0.12
C ARG A 74 3.69 1.30 1.55
N LEU A 75 4.84 0.92 2.12
CA LEU A 75 4.92 0.68 3.54
C LEU A 75 4.72 2.02 4.26
N LEU A 76 3.89 2.02 5.30
CA LEU A 76 4.03 3.04 6.32
C LEU A 76 5.47 2.95 6.81
N PRO A 77 6.21 4.06 6.89
CA PRO A 77 7.44 4.03 7.66
C PRO A 77 7.04 3.47 9.02
N GLU A 78 7.64 2.34 9.44
CA GLU A 78 7.55 1.93 10.84
C GLU A 78 7.75 3.21 11.62
N ALA A 79 6.85 3.50 12.56
CA ALA A 79 7.13 4.48 13.60
C ALA A 79 8.28 3.90 14.44
N GLY A 80 9.44 3.73 13.81
CA GLY A 80 10.66 3.27 14.42
C GLY A 80 10.99 4.35 15.41
N SER A 81 10.66 4.06 16.67
CA SER A 81 11.25 4.66 17.85
C SER A 81 11.73 6.08 17.58
N SER A 82 10.81 6.96 17.17
CA SER A 82 11.08 8.37 17.35
C SER A 82 10.99 8.49 18.85
N ARG A 83 12.16 8.42 19.51
CA ARG A 83 12.36 9.16 20.75
C ARG A 83 11.67 10.48 20.49
N SER A 84 10.50 10.66 21.07
CA SER A 84 9.99 11.98 21.30
C SER A 84 11.11 12.69 22.05
N PRO A 85 11.60 13.80 21.53
CA PRO A 85 11.48 14.96 22.36
C PRO A 85 10.54 15.87 21.62
N LEU A 86 9.38 16.09 22.22
CA LEU A 86 8.81 17.42 22.19
C LEU A 86 9.92 18.37 22.66
N ARG A 87 10.71 18.89 21.72
CA ARG A 87 11.68 19.96 21.97
C ARG A 87 10.85 21.23 22.11
N MET A 88 10.53 21.60 23.34
CA MET A 88 10.10 22.95 23.65
C MET A 88 11.32 23.85 23.57
N THR A 89 11.45 24.61 22.49
CA THR A 89 12.33 25.78 22.44
C THR A 89 11.61 26.93 23.13
N TYR A 90 12.14 27.38 24.26
CA TYR A 90 11.71 28.63 24.90
C TYR A 90 12.37 29.82 24.19
N ASP A 91 11.70 30.98 24.17
CA ASP A 91 12.20 32.21 23.53
C ASP A 91 13.55 32.73 24.09
N ASP A 92 14.05 32.14 25.19
CA ASP A 92 15.34 32.47 25.81
C ASP A 92 16.52 31.59 25.35
N GLY A 93 16.28 30.64 24.43
CA GLY A 93 17.32 29.81 23.84
C GLY A 93 17.82 28.64 24.71
N ARG A 94 17.14 28.30 25.80
CA ARG A 94 17.49 27.11 26.60
C ARG A 94 16.82 25.84 26.04
N GLU A 95 17.63 24.80 25.82
CA GLU A 95 17.16 23.46 25.47
C GLU A 95 17.17 22.56 26.71
N GLU A 96 16.02 21.94 27.04
CA GLU A 96 15.92 20.91 28.07
C GLU A 96 15.32 19.64 27.45
N ALA A 97 15.94 18.49 27.70
CA ALA A 97 15.42 17.19 27.31
C ALA A 97 14.62 16.62 28.49
N VAL A 98 13.34 16.30 28.26
CA VAL A 98 12.49 15.56 29.20
C VAL A 98 12.74 14.07 29.06
#